data_AF-W2MXW0-F1
#
_entry.id   AF-W2MXW0-F1
#
_cell.length_a   1.000
_cell.length_b   1.000
_cell.length_c   1.000
_cell.angle_alpha   90.00
_cell.angle_beta   90.00
_cell.angle_gamma   90.00
#
_symmetry.space_group_name_H-M   'P 1'
#
loop_
_entity.id
_entity.type
_entity.pdbx_description
1 polymer ?
#
loop_
_entity_poly.entity_id
_entity_poly.type
_entity_poly.pdbx_seq_one_letter_code
_entity_poly.pdbx_strand_id
1 'polypeptide(L)'
;MAVEGSSEVFDDNQLADMAARGWAVYPENEVADIVDDPEVDKMSEGYCGPSKDVLASAKSPLSLFFYFLPRAFWRHVARETHRYWEQTFDAGLKKALVKETEVTHRPQKSRDKLRRKLERFERIAPHEIVQWIGLVLDTR
;
A
#
# COMPACT_ATOMS: atom_id res chain seq x y z
N MET A 1 -21.48 -5.33 -14.02
CA MET A 1 -21.63 -5.62 -12.58
C MET A 1 -22.14 -4.31 -11.99
N ALA A 2 -23.45 -4.20 -11.78
CA ALA A 2 -24.04 -2.98 -11.25
C ALA A 2 -23.67 -2.91 -9.76
N VAL A 3 -23.10 -1.78 -9.34
CA VAL A 3 -22.78 -1.54 -7.94
C VAL A 3 -24.09 -1.10 -7.30
N GLU A 4 -24.87 -2.06 -6.78
CA GLU A 4 -26.04 -1.74 -5.97
C GLU A 4 -25.56 -1.18 -4.63
N GLY A 5 -25.90 0.09 -4.38
CA GLY A 5 -25.55 0.84 -3.17
C GLY A 5 -24.76 2.11 -3.43
N SER A 6 -25.14 2.93 -4.42
CA SER A 6 -24.59 4.29 -4.53
C SER A 6 -24.94 5.10 -3.28
N SER A 7 -24.08 6.07 -2.94
CA SER A 7 -24.39 7.07 -1.92
C SER A 7 -25.73 7.76 -2.24
N GLU A 8 -26.61 7.98 -1.26
CA GLU A 8 -27.83 8.79 -1.44
C GLU A 8 -27.50 10.25 -1.83
N VAL A 9 -26.24 10.65 -1.63
CA VAL A 9 -25.76 12.03 -1.83
C VAL A 9 -25.22 12.25 -3.25
N PHE A 10 -24.74 11.20 -3.93
CA PHE A 10 -24.08 11.33 -5.23
C PHE A 10 -24.46 10.20 -6.19
N ASP A 11 -24.80 10.58 -7.43
CA ASP A 11 -25.14 9.63 -8.48
C ASP A 11 -23.90 8.97 -9.13
N ASP A 12 -24.13 7.90 -9.89
CA ASP A 12 -23.07 7.10 -10.52
C ASP A 12 -22.19 7.91 -11.47
N ASN A 13 -22.74 8.93 -12.14
CA ASN A 13 -21.97 9.78 -13.05
C ASN A 13 -21.07 10.72 -12.27
N GLN A 14 -21.57 11.28 -11.16
CA GLN A 14 -20.78 12.10 -10.24
C GLN A 14 -19.65 11.28 -9.60
N LEU A 15 -19.92 10.04 -9.18
CA LEU A 15 -18.89 9.13 -8.64
C LEU A 15 -17.82 8.78 -9.69
N ALA A 16 -18.21 8.51 -10.94
CA ALA A 16 -17.28 8.23 -12.03
C ALA A 16 -16.39 9.44 -12.37
N ASP A 17 -16.98 10.63 -12.33
CA ASP A 17 -16.28 11.89 -12.57
C ASP A 17 -15.32 12.25 -11.41
N MET A 18 -15.73 12.03 -10.16
CA MET A 18 -14.86 12.12 -8.98
C MET A 18 -13.72 11.10 -9.02
N ALA A 19 -13.96 9.87 -9.49
CA ALA A 19 -12.89 8.90 -9.67
C ALA A 19 -11.87 9.35 -10.73
N ALA A 20 -12.33 10.02 -11.79
CA ALA A 20 -11.47 10.51 -12.87
C ALA A 20 -10.71 11.80 -12.52
N ARG A 21 -11.30 12.71 -11.72
CA ARG A 21 -10.77 14.06 -11.49
C ARG A 21 -10.57 14.43 -10.01
N GLY A 22 -11.16 13.69 -9.09
CA GLY A 22 -11.17 13.99 -7.65
C GLY A 22 -9.80 13.88 -6.95
N TRP A 23 -8.83 13.24 -7.61
CA TRP A 23 -7.43 13.19 -7.14
C TRP A 23 -6.53 14.27 -7.74
N ALA A 24 -7.04 15.08 -8.68
CA ALA A 24 -6.27 16.11 -9.36
C ALA A 24 -6.39 17.50 -8.71
N VAL A 25 -7.38 17.69 -7.84
CA VAL A 25 -7.55 18.90 -7.04
C VAL A 25 -7.28 18.51 -5.60
N TYR A 26 -6.09 18.81 -5.10
CA TYR A 26 -5.95 18.97 -3.66
C TYR A 26 -6.84 20.16 -3.30
N PRO A 27 -7.83 20.02 -2.41
CA PRO A 27 -8.45 21.21 -1.84
C PRO A 27 -7.31 22.08 -1.33
N GLU A 28 -7.38 23.40 -1.57
CA GLU A 28 -6.51 24.31 -0.83
C GLU A 28 -6.65 23.95 0.66
N ASN A 29 -5.57 24.06 1.44
CA ASN A 29 -5.62 23.81 2.89
C ASN A 29 -6.45 24.92 3.54
N GLU A 30 -7.74 24.94 3.25
CA GLU A 30 -8.73 25.77 3.89
C GLU A 30 -8.94 25.17 5.26
N VAL A 31 -8.69 25.98 6.28
CA VAL A 31 -9.13 25.67 7.62
C VAL A 31 -10.65 25.73 7.57
N ALA A 32 -11.29 24.57 7.52
CA ALA A 32 -12.74 24.51 7.64
C ALA A 32 -13.11 25.03 9.03
N ASP A 33 -13.91 26.09 9.09
CA ASP A 33 -14.51 26.54 10.34
C ASP A 33 -15.48 25.44 10.80
N ILE A 34 -15.06 24.69 11.83
CA ILE A 34 -15.92 23.70 12.47
C ILE A 34 -16.96 24.50 13.27
N VAL A 35 -18.18 24.56 12.74
CA VAL A 35 -19.31 25.19 13.42
C VAL A 35 -19.75 24.25 14.55
N ASP A 36 -19.77 24.73 15.79
CA ASP A 36 -20.41 24.04 16.91
C ASP A 36 -21.91 23.94 16.64
N ASP A 37 -22.32 22.84 16.01
CA ASP A 37 -23.72 22.51 15.76
C ASP A 37 -24.20 21.54 16.86
N PRO A 38 -25.06 22.00 17.78
CA PRO A 38 -25.51 21.20 18.91
C PRO A 38 -26.40 20.01 18.52
N GLU A 39 -26.85 19.91 17.27
CA GLU A 39 -27.57 18.75 16.73
C GLU A 39 -26.57 17.70 16.21
N VAL A 40 -25.51 18.13 15.51
CA VAL A 40 -24.41 17.27 15.03
C VAL A 40 -23.60 16.73 16.20
N ASP A 41 -23.28 17.55 17.19
CA ASP A 41 -22.52 17.14 18.38
C ASP A 41 -23.25 16.06 19.18
N LYS A 42 -24.59 16.14 19.25
CA LYS A 42 -25.44 15.12 19.90
C LYS A 42 -25.59 13.85 19.08
N MET A 43 -25.23 13.85 17.80
CA MET A 43 -25.30 12.65 16.97
C MET A 43 -24.28 11.57 17.39
N SER A 44 -23.33 11.93 18.27
CA SER A 44 -22.32 11.03 18.83
C SER A 44 -22.34 10.97 20.37
N GLU A 45 -23.50 10.72 20.98
CA GLU A 45 -23.61 10.49 22.45
C GLU A 45 -22.96 9.17 22.96
N GLY A 46 -22.39 8.36 22.06
CA GLY A 46 -21.79 7.06 22.36
C GLY A 46 -20.29 7.09 22.67
N TYR A 47 -19.75 5.96 23.12
CA TYR A 47 -18.30 5.80 23.34
C TYR A 47 -17.52 5.95 22.03
N CYS A 48 -16.66 6.98 21.96
CA CYS A 48 -15.80 7.28 20.82
C CYS A 48 -14.32 6.96 21.14
N GLY A 49 -14.03 5.69 21.43
CA GLY A 49 -12.66 5.26 21.76
C GLY A 49 -12.34 3.83 21.28
N PRO A 50 -11.13 3.33 21.61
CA PRO A 50 -10.70 2.00 21.17
C PRO A 50 -11.63 0.90 21.70
N SER A 51 -11.97 -0.05 20.83
CA SER A 51 -12.73 -1.23 21.24
C SER A 51 -11.98 -2.05 22.29
N LYS A 52 -12.73 -2.78 23.13
CA LYS A 52 -12.19 -3.51 24.29
C LYS A 52 -11.11 -4.54 23.93
N ASP A 53 -11.17 -5.10 22.72
CA ASP A 53 -10.21 -6.05 22.17
C ASP A 53 -8.86 -5.39 21.80
N VAL A 54 -8.89 -4.20 21.20
CA VAL A 54 -7.68 -3.40 20.89
C VAL A 54 -6.92 -3.04 22.17
N LEU A 55 -7.64 -2.75 23.26
CA LEU A 55 -7.04 -2.32 24.53
C LEU A 55 -6.05 -3.35 25.10
N ALA A 56 -6.23 -4.64 24.81
CA ALA A 56 -5.29 -5.69 25.22
C ALA A 56 -3.92 -5.54 24.54
N SER A 57 -3.89 -5.00 23.31
CA SER A 57 -2.67 -4.79 22.52
C SER A 57 -2.09 -3.37 22.67
N ALA A 58 -2.87 -2.42 23.20
CA ALA A 58 -2.53 -1.00 23.26
C ALA A 58 -1.30 -0.67 24.12
N LYS A 59 -0.92 -1.54 25.07
CA LYS A 59 0.26 -1.32 25.95
C LYS A 59 1.60 -1.48 25.23
N SER A 60 1.60 -2.02 24.01
CA SER A 60 2.81 -2.24 23.21
C SER A 60 2.55 -1.74 21.79
N PRO A 61 3.27 -0.71 21.31
CA PRO A 61 3.12 -0.21 19.94
C PRO A 61 3.31 -1.32 18.90
N LEU A 62 4.21 -2.27 19.16
CA LEU A 62 4.44 -3.42 18.29
C LEU A 62 3.27 -4.42 18.33
N SER A 63 2.65 -4.63 19.49
CA SER A 63 1.46 -5.48 19.59
C SER A 63 0.27 -4.84 18.89
N LEU A 64 0.09 -3.52 19.03
CA LEU A 64 -0.94 -2.75 18.34
C LEU A 64 -0.72 -2.78 16.81
N PHE A 65 0.53 -2.70 16.35
CA PHE A 65 0.88 -2.88 14.95
C PHE A 65 0.42 -4.25 14.42
N PHE A 66 0.73 -5.33 15.13
CA PHE A 66 0.30 -6.68 14.71
C PHE A 66 -1.18 -6.97 14.96
N TYR A 67 -1.88 -6.16 15.75
CA TYR A 67 -3.33 -6.21 15.88
C TYR A 67 -3.99 -5.79 14.56
N PHE A 68 -3.59 -4.64 13.99
CA PHE A 68 -4.14 -4.13 12.73
C PHE A 68 -3.56 -4.84 11.50
N LEU A 69 -2.29 -5.26 11.57
CA LEU A 69 -1.59 -5.94 10.48
C LEU A 69 -1.08 -7.31 10.97
N PRO A 70 -1.96 -8.33 11.03
CA PRO A 70 -1.61 -9.63 11.58
C PRO A 70 -0.43 -10.32 10.89
N ARG A 71 0.26 -11.20 11.61
CA ARG A 71 1.36 -12.01 11.03
C ARG A 71 0.93 -12.82 9.80
N ALA A 72 -0.35 -13.20 9.72
CA ALA A 72 -0.91 -13.89 8.55
C ALA A 72 -0.93 -13.00 7.30
N PHE A 73 -1.24 -11.70 7.48
CA PHE A 73 -1.19 -10.71 6.41
C PHE A 73 0.21 -10.62 5.82
N TRP A 74 1.25 -10.48 6.64
CA TRP A 74 2.63 -10.39 6.14
C TRP A 74 3.10 -11.66 5.42
N ARG A 75 2.67 -12.84 5.89
CA ARG A 75 2.90 -14.10 5.17
C ARG A 75 2.23 -14.12 3.80
N HIS A 76 1.02 -13.56 3.71
CA HIS A 76 0.30 -13.42 2.44
C HIS A 76 1.02 -12.45 1.51
N VAL A 77 1.39 -11.25 1.98
CA VAL A 77 2.14 -10.27 1.21
C VAL A 77 3.42 -10.88 0.65
N ALA A 78 4.24 -11.55 1.47
CA ALA A 78 5.49 -12.16 1.00
C ALA A 78 5.28 -13.19 -0.11
N ARG A 79 4.20 -13.99 -0.02
CA ARG A 79 3.83 -14.93 -1.07
C ARG A 79 3.44 -14.21 -2.35
N GLU A 80 2.56 -13.20 -2.28
CA GLU A 80 2.11 -12.48 -3.47
C GLU A 80 3.22 -11.62 -4.08
N THR A 81 4.15 -11.08 -3.29
CA THR A 81 5.35 -10.39 -3.79
C THR A 81 6.24 -11.34 -4.59
N HIS A 82 6.44 -12.57 -4.10
CA HIS A 82 7.20 -13.57 -4.87
C HIS A 82 6.46 -13.97 -6.15
N ARG A 83 5.15 -14.20 -6.07
CA ARG A 83 4.32 -14.51 -7.24
C ARG A 83 4.40 -13.39 -8.29
N TYR A 84 4.35 -12.13 -7.85
CA TYR A 84 4.52 -10.98 -8.73
C TYR A 84 5.90 -10.97 -9.39
N TRP A 85 6.96 -11.29 -8.64
CA TRP A 85 8.31 -11.41 -9.19
C TRP A 85 8.38 -12.49 -10.29
N GLU A 86 7.77 -13.66 -10.08
CA GLU A 86 7.70 -14.73 -11.10
C GLU A 86 6.94 -14.27 -12.34
N GLN A 87 5.76 -13.65 -12.15
CA GLN A 87 4.93 -13.16 -13.24
C GLN A 87 5.60 -12.06 -14.07
N THR A 88 6.42 -11.22 -13.42
CA THR A 88 7.10 -10.09 -14.08
C THR A 88 8.55 -10.40 -14.48
N PHE A 89 9.01 -11.63 -14.27
CA PHE A 89 10.40 -12.03 -14.51
C PHE A 89 10.88 -11.69 -15.91
N ASP A 90 10.12 -12.07 -16.95
CA ASP A 90 10.51 -11.85 -18.34
C ASP A 90 10.52 -10.36 -18.72
N ALA A 91 9.57 -9.59 -18.19
CA ALA A 91 9.56 -8.13 -18.35
C ALA A 91 10.79 -7.50 -17.67
N GLY A 92 11.17 -8.00 -16.48
CA GLY A 92 12.39 -7.63 -15.78
C GLY A 92 13.65 -7.98 -16.57
N LEU A 93 13.71 -9.17 -17.17
CA LEU A 93 14.83 -9.59 -18.02
C LEU A 93 14.94 -8.71 -19.27
N LYS A 94 13.82 -8.38 -19.91
CA LYS A 94 13.79 -7.46 -21.07
C LYS A 94 14.32 -6.07 -20.69
N LYS A 95 13.89 -5.51 -19.55
CA LYS A 95 14.42 -4.24 -19.04
C LYS A 95 15.92 -4.31 -18.76
N ALA A 96 16.39 -5.40 -18.16
CA ALA A 96 17.81 -5.61 -17.91
C ALA A 96 18.65 -5.71 -19.19
N LEU A 97 18.10 -6.34 -20.25
CA LEU A 97 18.75 -6.40 -21.56
C LEU A 97 18.90 -5.01 -22.18
N VAL A 98 17.82 -4.23 -22.21
CA VAL A 98 17.85 -2.85 -22.72
C VAL A 98 18.91 -2.03 -21.96
N LYS A 99 18.89 -2.07 -20.63
CA LYS A 99 19.88 -1.36 -19.81
C LYS A 99 21.33 -1.83 -20.06
N GLU A 100 21.54 -3.10 -20.40
CA GLU A 100 22.88 -3.62 -20.73
C GLU A 100 23.37 -3.09 -22.08
N THR A 101 22.48 -2.75 -23.04
CA THR A 101 22.88 -2.14 -24.32
C THR A 101 23.47 -0.73 -24.15
N GLU A 102 23.07 -0.02 -23.09
CA GLU A 102 23.55 1.31 -22.76
C GLU A 102 24.93 1.30 -22.06
N VAL A 103 25.45 0.12 -21.69
CA VAL A 103 26.73 -0.02 -21.01
C VAL A 103 27.88 0.11 -22.00
N THR A 104 28.69 1.16 -21.84
CA THR A 104 29.87 1.44 -22.68
C THR A 104 31.22 1.17 -22.00
N HIS A 105 31.27 1.20 -20.66
CA HIS A 105 32.51 1.13 -19.87
C HIS A 105 32.99 -0.31 -19.59
N ARG A 106 32.22 -1.33 -19.95
CA ARG A 106 32.59 -2.74 -19.77
C ARG A 106 31.95 -3.61 -20.85
N PRO A 107 32.47 -4.82 -21.10
CA PRO A 107 31.81 -5.77 -21.99
C PRO A 107 30.37 -6.04 -21.55
N GLN A 108 29.47 -6.04 -22.53
CA GLN A 108 28.06 -6.34 -22.33
C GLN A 108 27.88 -7.80 -21.93
N LYS A 109 27.02 -8.05 -20.96
CA LYS A 109 26.66 -9.39 -20.49
C LYS A 109 25.68 -10.03 -21.47
N SER A 110 25.84 -11.33 -21.71
CA SER A 110 24.87 -12.11 -22.46
C SER A 110 23.53 -12.21 -21.72
N ARG A 111 22.46 -12.46 -22.48
CA ARG A 111 21.12 -12.74 -21.94
C ARG A 111 21.14 -13.81 -20.85
N ASP A 112 21.85 -14.91 -21.06
CA ASP A 112 21.89 -16.02 -20.09
C ASP A 112 22.61 -15.65 -18.80
N LYS A 113 23.61 -14.77 -18.89
CA LYS A 113 24.32 -14.25 -17.72
C LYS A 113 23.44 -13.29 -16.92
N LEU A 114 22.62 -12.48 -17.60
CA LEU A 114 21.63 -11.63 -16.96
C LEU A 114 20.51 -12.46 -16.34
N ARG A 115 19.95 -13.43 -17.07
CA ARG A 115 18.92 -14.34 -16.58
C ARG A 115 19.36 -15.05 -15.30
N ARG A 116 20.53 -15.71 -15.32
CA ARG A 116 21.12 -16.36 -14.13
C ARG A 116 21.34 -15.39 -12.97
N LYS A 117 21.66 -14.12 -13.26
CA LYS A 117 21.78 -13.10 -12.22
C LYS A 117 20.42 -12.77 -11.59
N LEU A 118 19.37 -12.62 -12.38
CA LEU A 118 18.02 -12.36 -11.86
C LEU A 118 17.47 -13.57 -11.10
N GLU A 119 17.70 -14.80 -11.57
CA GLU A 119 17.26 -16.04 -10.91
C GLU A 119 17.87 -16.24 -9.51
N ARG A 120 18.97 -15.53 -9.18
CA ARG A 120 19.53 -15.53 -7.81
C ARG A 120 18.71 -14.72 -6.81
N PHE A 121 17.65 -14.05 -7.25
CA PHE A 121 16.76 -13.36 -6.33
C PHE A 121 16.08 -14.36 -5.40
N GLU A 122 16.31 -14.22 -4.11
CA GLU A 122 15.72 -15.08 -3.10
C GLU A 122 14.30 -14.64 -2.75
N ARG A 123 13.51 -15.60 -2.27
CA ARG A 123 12.14 -15.31 -1.82
C ARG A 123 12.19 -14.41 -0.59
N ILE A 124 11.53 -13.27 -0.68
CA ILE A 124 11.39 -12.35 0.45
C ILE A 124 10.64 -13.05 1.59
N ALA A 125 11.22 -13.05 2.78
CA ALA A 125 10.61 -13.55 3.99
C ALA A 125 9.65 -12.50 4.60
N PRO A 126 8.59 -12.93 5.31
CA PRO A 126 7.61 -12.00 5.88
C PRO A 126 8.20 -10.94 6.81
N HIS A 127 9.26 -11.27 7.55
CA HIS A 127 9.89 -10.34 8.48
C HIS A 127 10.75 -9.28 7.77
N GLU A 128 11.30 -9.58 6.58
CA GLU A 128 12.03 -8.60 5.78
C GLU A 128 11.09 -7.48 5.30
N ILE A 129 9.83 -7.83 4.99
CA ILE A 129 8.80 -6.85 4.64
C ILE A 129 8.46 -5.97 5.84
N VAL A 130 8.30 -6.56 7.02
CA VAL A 130 8.03 -5.81 8.26
C VAL A 130 9.20 -4.87 8.61
N GLN A 131 10.44 -5.34 8.44
CA GLN A 131 11.63 -4.50 8.62
C GLN A 131 11.67 -3.34 7.62
N TRP A 132 11.36 -3.61 6.35
CA TRP A 132 11.29 -2.57 5.32
C TRP A 132 10.23 -1.51 5.65
N ILE A 133 9.03 -1.92 6.11
CA ILE A 133 8.01 -0.98 6.59
C ILE A 133 8.53 -0.16 7.77
N GLY A 134 9.23 -0.79 8.71
CA GLY A 134 9.89 -0.07 9.81
C GLY A 134 10.85 1.01 9.32
N LEU A 135 11.66 0.72 8.30
CA LEU A 135 12.57 1.69 7.68
C LEU A 135 11.83 2.83 6.99
N VAL A 136 10.72 2.54 6.28
CA VAL A 136 9.89 3.56 5.63
C VAL A 136 9.23 4.49 6.65
N LEU A 137 8.84 3.98 7.80
CA LEU A 137 8.27 4.79 8.88
C LEU A 137 9.31 5.63 9.63
N ASP A 138 10.59 5.27 9.54
CA ASP A 138 11.71 5.94 10.23
C ASP A 138 12.45 6.96 9.34
N THR A 139 12.02 7.17 8.08
CA THR A 139 12.61 8.22 7.24
C THR A 139 12.20 9.60 7.74
N ARG A 140 13.09 10.24 8.51
CA ARG A 140 13.03 11.66 8.88
C ARG A 140 13.71 12.55 7.84
#